data_AF-A0A932QEM5-F1
#
_entry.id   AF-A0A932QEM5-F1
#
_cell.length_a   1.000
_cell.length_b   1.000
_cell.length_c   1.000
_cell.angle_alpha   90.00
_cell.angle_beta   90.00
_cell.angle_gamma   90.00
#
_symmetry.space_group_name_H-M   'P 1'
#
loop_
_entity.id
_entity.type
_entity.pdbx_description
1 polymer ?
#
loop_
_entity_poly.entity_id
_entity_poly.type
_entity_poly.pdbx_seq_one_letter_code
_entity_poly.pdbx_strand_id
1 'polypeptide(L)'
;MTHRFAVGDCVRVPDGRIGRVRAVEAGQYRIRVQRRTSNTHQFLRLRAAELSRVDCPSGWMSPEGYRRYLHATLAKLRERQRARRNSE
;
A
#
# COMPACT_ATOMS: atom_id res chain seq x y z
N MET A 1 5.23 -23.43 -14.04
CA MET A 1 3.96 -23.22 -13.30
C MET A 1 3.69 -21.73 -13.19
N THR A 2 2.67 -21.22 -13.87
CA THR A 2 2.32 -19.80 -13.83
C THR A 2 1.56 -19.53 -12.54
N HIS A 3 2.26 -19.16 -11.46
CA HIS A 3 1.60 -18.77 -10.22
C HIS A 3 0.77 -17.52 -10.48
N ARG A 4 -0.56 -17.68 -10.51
CA ARG A 4 -1.51 -16.56 -10.53
C ARG A 4 -1.66 -16.05 -9.10
N PHE A 5 -1.58 -14.73 -8.93
CA PHE A 5 -1.82 -14.08 -7.65
C PHE A 5 -3.27 -13.62 -7.56
N ALA A 6 -3.87 -13.74 -6.38
CA ALA A 6 -5.22 -13.25 -6.14
C ALA A 6 -5.19 -11.82 -5.57
N VAL A 7 -6.29 -11.09 -5.74
CA VAL A 7 -6.47 -9.82 -5.03
C VAL A 7 -6.44 -10.10 -3.53
N GLY A 8 -5.59 -9.38 -2.80
CA GLY A 8 -5.38 -9.58 -1.38
C GLY A 8 -4.09 -10.33 -1.03
N ASP A 9 -3.47 -11.03 -1.99
CA ASP A 9 -2.21 -11.73 -1.75
C ASP A 9 -1.06 -10.76 -1.47
N CYS A 10 -0.15 -11.21 -0.60
CA CYS A 10 1.13 -10.55 -0.38
C CYS A 10 2.17 -11.09 -1.35
N VAL A 11 2.88 -10.17 -2.00
CA VAL A 11 3.89 -10.48 -3.00
C VAL A 11 5.13 -9.65 -2.75
N ARG A 12 6.30 -10.26 -2.96
CA ARG A 12 7.57 -9.54 -3.03
C ARG A 12 7.78 -9.07 -4.46
N VAL A 13 8.07 -7.79 -4.62
CA VAL A 13 8.37 -7.15 -5.90
C VAL A 13 9.89 -7.17 -6.15
N PRO A 14 10.38 -6.95 -7.39
CA PRO A 14 11.80 -7.10 -7.74
C PRO A 14 12.76 -6.22 -6.93
N ASP A 15 12.29 -5.06 -6.48
CA ASP A 15 13.07 -4.14 -5.64
C ASP A 15 13.21 -4.60 -4.17
N GLY A 16 12.69 -5.80 -3.84
CA GLY A 16 12.77 -6.43 -2.53
C GLY A 16 11.64 -6.06 -1.57
N ARG A 17 10.81 -5.06 -1.89
CA ARG A 17 9.67 -4.64 -1.05
C ARG A 17 8.55 -5.69 -1.04
N ILE A 18 7.79 -5.70 0.05
CA ILE A 18 6.56 -6.48 0.17
C ILE A 18 5.37 -5.58 -0.17
N GLY A 19 4.54 -6.05 -1.09
CA GLY A 19 3.32 -5.38 -1.53
C GLY A 19 2.11 -6.29 -1.46
N ARG A 20 0.94 -5.70 -1.66
CA ARG A 20 -0.33 -6.45 -1.73
C ARG A 20 -1.03 -6.23 -3.04
N VAL A 21 -1.48 -7.30 -3.67
CA VAL A 21 -2.24 -7.25 -4.91
C VAL A 21 -3.59 -6.59 -4.63
N ARG A 22 -3.92 -5.54 -5.38
CA ARG A 22 -5.19 -4.81 -5.27
C ARG A 22 -6.11 -5.01 -6.45
N ALA A 23 -5.55 -5.30 -7.62
CA ALA A 23 -6.31 -5.63 -8.83
C ALA A 23 -5.46 -6.50 -9.75
N VAL A 24 -6.13 -7.22 -10.64
CA VAL A 24 -5.52 -7.96 -11.75
C VAL A 24 -6.21 -7.47 -13.02
N GLU A 25 -5.45 -6.82 -13.90
CA GLU A 25 -5.94 -6.18 -15.12
C GLU A 25 -5.11 -6.70 -16.30
N ALA A 26 -5.75 -7.41 -17.24
CA ALA A 26 -5.12 -7.87 -18.49
C ALA A 26 -3.75 -8.57 -18.32
N GLY A 27 -3.60 -9.40 -17.27
CA GLY A 27 -2.35 -10.12 -16.98
C GLY A 27 -1.28 -9.30 -16.25
N GLN A 28 -1.56 -8.04 -15.93
CA GLN A 28 -0.78 -7.22 -15.00
C GLN A 28 -1.44 -7.19 -13.63
N TYR A 29 -0.60 -7.18 -12.60
CA TYR A 29 -1.01 -7.10 -11.21
C TYR A 29 -0.77 -5.69 -10.74
N ARG A 30 -1.79 -5.07 -10.14
CA ARG A 30 -1.66 -3.77 -9.48
C ARG A 30 -1.32 -4.01 -8.02
N ILE A 31 -0.05 -3.79 -7.67
CA ILE A 31 0.48 -4.06 -6.33
C ILE A 31 0.62 -2.74 -5.57
N ARG A 32 0.03 -2.68 -4.37
CA ARG A 32 0.27 -1.58 -3.44
C ARG A 32 1.52 -1.88 -2.63
N VAL A 33 2.53 -1.02 -2.70
CA VAL A 33 3.77 -1.09 -1.92
C VAL A 33 3.96 0.21 -1.14
N GLN A 34 4.69 0.15 -0.03
CA GLN A 34 5.15 1.35 0.67
C GLN A 34 6.34 1.98 -0.10
N ARG A 35 6.43 3.30 -0.11
CA ARG A 35 7.60 4.00 -0.66
C ARG A 35 8.82 3.75 0.22
N ARG A 36 10.03 3.74 -0.36
CA ARG A 36 11.28 3.60 0.42
C ARG A 36 11.58 4.87 1.22
N THR A 37 11.20 6.02 0.68
CA THR A 37 11.52 7.34 1.23
C THR A 37 10.43 7.92 2.13
N SER A 38 9.26 7.28 2.23
CA SER A 38 8.16 7.80 3.03
C SER A 38 7.15 6.72 3.43
N ASN A 39 6.32 7.05 4.43
CA ASN A 39 5.21 6.20 4.88
C ASN A 39 3.99 6.25 3.95
N THR A 40 4.13 6.78 2.73
CA THR A 40 3.04 6.78 1.76
C THR A 40 3.11 5.55 0.87
N HIS A 41 1.98 5.23 0.26
CA HIS A 41 1.87 4.08 -0.63
C HIS A 41 2.05 4.52 -2.08
N GLN A 42 2.55 3.60 -2.90
CA GLN A 42 2.52 3.71 -4.36
C GLN A 42 1.94 2.42 -4.94
N PHE A 43 1.45 2.52 -6.17
CA PHE A 43 1.05 1.37 -6.94
C PHE A 43 2.10 1.05 -7.98
N LEU A 44 2.44 -0.23 -8.09
CA LEU A 44 3.24 -0.77 -9.16
C LEU A 44 2.33 -1.64 -10.03
N ARG A 45 2.63 -1.69 -11.33
CA ARG A 45 2.05 -2.64 -12.28
C ARG A 45 3.14 -3.58 -12.71
N LEU A 46 3.06 -4.84 -12.28
CA LEU A 46 4.06 -5.86 -12.57
C LEU A 46 3.38 -7.11 -13.12
N ARG A 47 4.11 -7.92 -13.87
CA ARG A 47 3.66 -9.23 -14.36
C ARG A 47 3.85 -10.30 -13.29
N ALA A 48 3.11 -11.40 -13.38
CA ALA A 48 3.27 -12.52 -12.44
C ALA A 48 4.71 -13.05 -12.38
N ALA A 49 5.44 -13.05 -13.49
CA ALA A 49 6.82 -13.53 -13.56
C ALA A 49 7.80 -12.69 -12.73
N GLU A 50 7.45 -11.45 -12.41
CA GLU A 50 8.28 -10.52 -11.64
C GLU A 50 7.94 -10.55 -10.15
N LEU A 51 6.93 -11.33 -9.75
CA LEU A 51 6.40 -11.37 -8.41
C LEU A 51 6.72 -12.71 -7.76
N SER A 52 7.10 -12.67 -6.49
CA SER A 52 7.24 -13.86 -5.66
C SER A 52 6.18 -13.86 -4.59
N ARG A 53 5.48 -14.99 -4.40
CA ARG A 53 4.52 -15.13 -3.31
C ARG A 53 5.26 -15.10 -1.98
N VAL A 54 4.75 -14.35 -1.02
CA VAL A 54 5.28 -14.31 0.34
C VAL A 54 4.12 -14.36 1.32
N ASP A 55 4.37 -14.91 2.50
CA ASP A 55 3.43 -14.80 3.59
C ASP A 55 3.28 -13.34 3.99
N CYS A 56 2.03 -12.94 4.27
CA CYS A 56 1.75 -11.59 4.72
C CYS A 56 2.39 -11.37 6.09
N PRO A 57 3.35 -10.44 6.25
CA PRO A 57 3.94 -10.18 7.55
C PRO A 57 2.87 -9.64 8.50
N SER A 58 2.91 -10.07 9.77
CA SER A 58 2.00 -9.60 10.80
C SER A 58 2.05 -8.06 10.91
N GLY A 59 0.90 -7.39 10.78
CA GLY A 59 0.82 -5.92 10.86
C GLY A 59 1.13 -5.17 9.56
N TRP A 60 1.61 -5.84 8.51
CA TRP A 60 1.95 -5.20 7.24
C TRP A 60 0.70 -4.89 6.43
N MET A 61 0.43 -3.61 6.17
CA MET A 61 -0.84 -3.15 5.59
C MET A 61 -2.09 -3.70 6.31
N SER A 62 -2.00 -3.91 7.63
CA SER A 62 -3.16 -4.32 8.41
C SER A 62 -4.20 -3.21 8.48
N PRO A 63 -5.48 -3.54 8.71
CA PRO A 63 -6.52 -2.57 9.00
C PRO A 63 -6.13 -1.62 10.15
N GLU A 64 -5.43 -2.09 11.20
CA GLU A 64 -4.94 -1.21 12.28
C GLU A 64 -3.86 -0.23 11.79
N GLY A 65 -2.96 -0.68 10.91
CA GLY A 65 -1.96 0.19 10.28
C GLY A 65 -2.62 1.31 9.46
N TYR A 66 -3.68 0.98 8.71
CA TYR A 66 -4.48 1.96 7.99
C TYR A 66 -5.24 2.91 8.92
N ARG A 67 -5.84 2.41 10.00
CA ARG A 67 -6.53 3.24 11.01
C ARG A 67 -5.58 4.23 11.68
N ARG A 68 -4.37 3.80 12.05
CA ARG A 68 -3.33 4.68 12.62
C ARG A 68 -2.92 5.78 11.64
N TYR A 69 -2.67 5.42 10.39
CA TYR A 69 -2.37 6.39 9.33
C TYR A 69 -3.52 7.40 9.14
N LEU A 70 -4.75 6.91 9.00
CA LEU A 70 -5.93 7.75 8.80
C LEU A 70 -6.14 8.72 9.96
N HIS A 71 -5.95 8.25 11.20
CA HIS A 71 -6.06 9.10 12.39
C HIS A 71 -5.05 10.25 12.37
N ALA A 72 -3.79 9.96 12.04
CA ALA A 72 -2.75 10.98 11.91
C ALA A 72 -3.04 11.96 10.76
N THR A 73 -3.54 11.48 9.63
CA THR A 73 -3.92 12.32 8.49
C THR A 73 -5.09 13.25 8.83
N LEU A 74 -6.13 12.73 9.50
CA LEU A 74 -7.29 13.52 9.92
C LEU A 74 -6.92 14.56 10.99
N ALA A 75 -6.01 14.23 11.91
CA ALA A 75 -5.49 15.18 12.89
C ALA A 75 -4.84 16.40 12.22
N LYS A 76 -3.92 16.16 11.26
CA LYS A 76 -3.27 17.24 10.49
C LYS A 76 -4.26 18.07 9.68
N LEU A 77 -5.31 17.44 9.14
CA LEU A 77 -6.34 18.14 8.37
C LEU A 77 -7.15 19.10 9.27
N ARG A 78 -7.49 18.65 10.49
CA ARG A 78 -8.18 19.46 11.50
C ARG A 78 -7.31 20.62 11.99
N GLU A 79 -6.01 20.41 12.21
CA GLU A 79 -5.07 21.47 12.57
C GLU A 79 -5.03 22.58 11.52
N ARG A 80 -4.96 22.21 10.22
CA ARG A 80 -5.00 23.18 9.12
C ARG A 80 -6.31 23.96 9.08
N GLN A 81 -7.45 23.29 9.30
CA GLN A 81 -8.75 23.97 9.37
C GLN A 81 -8.82 24.96 10.53
N ARG A 82 -8.28 24.60 11.70
CA ARG A 82 -8.22 25.51 12.86
C ARG A 82 -7.31 26.71 12.60
N ALA A 83 -6.14 26.49 12.01
CA ALA A 83 -5.23 27.57 11.65
C ALA A 83 -5.88 28.55 10.66
N ARG A 84 -6.59 28.03 9.64
CA ARG A 84 -7.29 28.86 8.65
C ARG A 84 -8.40 29.72 9.28
N ARG A 85 -9.13 29.17 10.25
CA ARG A 85 -10.22 29.87 10.95
C ARG A 85 -9.73 30.91 11.97
N ASN A 86 -8.48 30.84 12.43
CA ASN A 86 -7.89 31.82 13.35
C ASN A 86 -7.17 32.97 12.62
N SER A 87 -7.13 32.94 11.28
CA SER A 87 -6.53 33.98 10.43
C SER A 87 -7.57 34.84 9.69
N GLU A 88 -8.85 34.61 9.94
CA GLU A 88 -10.00 35.46 9.59
C GLU A 88 -10.47 36.21 10.84
#